data_AF-A0A4R2GTA9-F1
#
_entry.id   AF-A0A4R2GTA9-F1
#
_cell.length_a   1.000
_cell.length_b   1.000
_cell.length_c   1.000
_cell.angle_alpha   90.00
_cell.angle_beta   90.00
_cell.angle_gamma   90.00
#
_symmetry.space_group_name_H-M   'P 1'
#
loop_
_entity.id
_entity.type
_entity.pdbx_description
1 polymer ?
#
loop_
_entity_poly.entity_id
_entity_poly.type
_entity_poly.pdbx_seq_one_letter_code
_entity_poly.pdbx_strand_id
1 'polypeptide(L)'
;MIQSIQQGLLAEGIKVPLTRLCAWFGVPRRTVYYRAAKAVPKVDPRFAEPIKAMIEQEPSFGYRTVAWLLGFNKNTVQRVFQLKGWQVRRRPVGMRPRIEAIPSVATGSN
;
A
#
# COMPACT_ATOMS: atom_id res chain seq x y z
N MET A 1 -5.99 -22.21 -12.36
CA MET A 1 -5.47 -22.58 -13.69
C MET A 1 -5.59 -24.09 -13.93
N ILE A 2 -4.78 -24.95 -13.31
CA ILE A 2 -4.91 -26.42 -13.55
C ILE A 2 -6.24 -26.97 -12.99
N GLN A 3 -6.64 -26.51 -11.80
CA GLN A 3 -7.96 -26.88 -11.22
C GLN A 3 -9.14 -26.41 -12.09
N SER A 4 -9.05 -25.22 -12.69
CA SER A 4 -10.11 -24.70 -13.57
C SER A 4 -10.19 -25.48 -14.89
N ILE A 5 -9.06 -25.92 -15.44
CA ILE A 5 -9.03 -26.81 -16.61
C ILE A 5 -9.63 -28.18 -16.27
N GLN A 6 -9.28 -28.74 -15.11
CA GLN A 6 -9.87 -30.00 -14.65
C GLN A 6 -11.39 -29.89 -14.50
N GLN A 7 -11.90 -28.79 -13.95
CA GLN A 7 -13.33 -28.53 -13.82
C GLN A 7 -14.04 -28.39 -15.18
N GLY A 8 -13.42 -27.70 -16.15
CA GLY A 8 -13.93 -27.60 -17.52
C GLY A 8 -14.04 -28.97 -18.21
N LEU A 9 -12.97 -29.76 -18.16
CA LEU A 9 -12.96 -31.12 -18.72
C LEU A 9 -14.00 -32.03 -18.05
N LEU A 10 -14.19 -31.90 -16.74
CA LEU A 10 -15.24 -32.64 -16.02
C LEU A 10 -16.65 -32.22 -16.45
N ALA A 11 -16.88 -30.94 -16.72
CA ALA A 11 -18.16 -30.45 -17.23
C ALA A 11 -18.47 -30.98 -18.64
N GLU A 12 -17.43 -31.21 -19.45
CA GLU A 12 -17.51 -31.86 -20.76
C GLU A 12 -17.56 -33.41 -20.68
N GLY A 13 -17.61 -33.98 -19.46
CA GLY A 13 -17.69 -35.43 -19.23
C GLY A 13 -16.34 -36.16 -19.27
N ILE A 14 -15.23 -35.46 -19.52
CA ILE A 14 -13.89 -36.01 -19.60
C ILE A 14 -13.26 -36.06 -18.20
N LYS A 15 -13.18 -37.26 -17.62
CA LYS A 15 -12.56 -37.47 -16.30
C LYS A 15 -11.05 -37.67 -16.43
N VAL A 16 -10.28 -36.60 -16.19
CA VAL A 16 -8.81 -36.66 -16.12
C VAL A 16 -8.31 -36.51 -14.68
N PRO A 17 -7.43 -37.41 -14.18
CA PRO A 17 -6.85 -37.26 -12.86
C PRO A 17 -5.87 -36.09 -12.83
N LEU A 18 -5.89 -35.32 -11.74
CA LEU A 18 -5.06 -34.12 -11.57
C LEU A 18 -3.56 -34.40 -11.72
N THR A 19 -3.09 -35.60 -11.35
CA THR A 19 -1.70 -36.05 -11.52
C THR A 19 -1.27 -36.06 -12.99
N ARG A 20 -2.14 -36.53 -13.89
CA ARG A 20 -1.88 -36.58 -15.34
C ARG A 20 -1.87 -35.18 -15.94
N LEU A 21 -2.79 -34.31 -15.52
CA LEU A 21 -2.80 -32.90 -15.91
C LEU A 21 -1.53 -32.18 -15.45
N CYS A 22 -1.12 -32.36 -14.18
CA CYS A 22 0.12 -31.77 -13.66
C CYS A 22 1.35 -32.24 -14.45
N ALA A 23 1.41 -33.51 -14.82
CA ALA A 23 2.50 -34.06 -15.63
C ALA A 23 2.52 -33.46 -17.05
N TRP A 24 1.38 -33.35 -17.73
CA TRP A 24 1.28 -32.76 -19.07
C TRP A 24 1.69 -31.29 -19.10
N PHE A 25 1.32 -30.53 -18.07
CA PHE A 25 1.67 -29.10 -17.98
C PHE A 25 3.02 -28.83 -17.28
N GLY A 26 3.75 -29.88 -16.86
CA GLY A 26 5.05 -29.72 -16.18
C GLY A 26 4.96 -28.99 -14.84
N VAL A 27 3.80 -28.98 -14.18
CA VAL A 27 3.57 -28.24 -12.93
C VAL A 27 3.66 -29.18 -11.73
N PRO A 28 4.49 -28.89 -10.72
CA PRO A 28 4.54 -29.69 -9.50
C PRO A 28 3.18 -29.74 -8.80
N ARG A 29 2.67 -30.93 -8.50
CA ARG A 29 1.36 -31.13 -7.84
C ARG A 29 1.19 -30.30 -6.55
N ARG A 30 2.28 -30.06 -5.81
CA ARG A 30 2.30 -29.26 -4.58
C ARG A 30 1.86 -27.81 -4.81
N THR A 31 2.24 -27.19 -5.92
CA THR A 31 1.87 -25.79 -6.21
C THR A 31 0.39 -25.66 -6.58
N VAL A 32 -0.21 -26.74 -7.10
CA VAL A 32 -1.64 -26.81 -7.40
C VAL A 32 -2.48 -26.92 -6.13
N TYR A 33 -2.06 -27.75 -5.16
CA TYR A 33 -2.79 -27.88 -3.89
C TYR A 33 -2.56 -26.72 -2.94
N TYR A 34 -1.31 -26.28 -2.79
CA TYR A 34 -0.95 -25.25 -1.84
C TYR A 34 -0.83 -23.91 -2.55
N ARG A 35 -1.97 -23.28 -2.78
CA ARG A 35 -2.00 -21.88 -3.18
C ARG A 35 -1.98 -21.00 -1.94
N ALA A 36 -0.89 -20.28 -1.73
CA ALA A 36 -0.81 -19.29 -0.66
C ALA A 36 -1.87 -18.20 -0.90
N ALA A 37 -2.96 -18.23 -0.13
CA ALA A 37 -3.96 -17.17 -0.12
C ALA A 37 -3.47 -16.09 0.85
N LYS A 38 -3.03 -14.95 0.32
CA LYS A 38 -2.77 -13.77 1.16
C LYS A 38 -4.11 -13.25 1.66
N ALA A 39 -4.28 -13.20 2.97
CA ALA A 39 -5.46 -12.60 3.58
C ALA A 39 -5.54 -11.10 3.26
N VAL A 40 -6.77 -10.58 3.15
CA VAL A 40 -7.00 -9.14 2.99
C VAL A 40 -6.45 -8.42 4.23
N PRO A 41 -5.65 -7.35 4.07
CA PRO A 41 -5.14 -6.59 5.19
C PRO A 41 -6.29 -6.02 6.03
N LYS A 42 -6.32 -6.35 7.32
CA LYS A 42 -7.28 -5.79 8.27
C LYS A 42 -6.65 -4.60 8.99
N VAL A 43 -7.41 -3.52 9.14
CA VAL A 43 -7.04 -2.35 9.94
C VAL A 43 -7.94 -2.32 11.16
N ASP A 44 -7.33 -2.23 12.34
CA ASP A 44 -8.05 -2.08 13.60
C ASP A 44 -8.71 -0.68 13.68
N PRO A 45 -10.04 -0.61 13.93
CA PRO A 45 -10.77 0.64 14.09
C PRO A 45 -10.15 1.58 15.13
N ARG A 46 -9.54 1.05 16.21
CA ARG A 46 -8.90 1.83 17.27
C ARG A 46 -7.84 2.79 16.73
N PHE A 47 -7.14 2.42 15.65
CA PHE A 47 -6.19 3.31 14.99
C PHE A 47 -6.85 4.10 13.88
N ALA A 48 -7.73 3.49 13.09
CA ALA A 48 -8.31 4.13 11.91
C ALA A 48 -9.16 5.36 12.25
N GLU A 49 -9.98 5.31 13.30
CA GLU A 49 -10.88 6.39 13.68
C GLU A 49 -10.14 7.66 14.15
N PRO A 50 -9.23 7.60 15.14
CA PRO A 50 -8.50 8.79 15.57
C PRO A 50 -7.56 9.34 14.48
N ILE A 51 -6.96 8.47 13.66
CA ILE A 51 -6.16 8.91 12.52
C ILE A 51 -7.04 9.67 11.52
N LYS A 52 -8.22 9.15 11.19
CA LYS A 52 -9.15 9.79 10.25
C LYS A 52 -9.63 11.13 10.77
N ALA A 53 -10.05 11.20 12.03
CA ALA A 53 -10.49 12.43 12.67
C ALA A 53 -9.40 13.52 12.62
N MET A 54 -8.13 13.16 12.88
CA MET A 54 -7.02 14.10 12.82
C MET A 54 -6.71 14.58 11.39
N ILE A 55 -6.81 13.70 10.40
CA ILE A 55 -6.62 14.06 8.98
C ILE A 55 -7.74 14.99 8.49
N GLU A 56 -8.99 14.76 8.94
CA GLU A 56 -10.13 15.62 8.58
C GLU A 56 -10.01 17.00 9.22
N GLN A 57 -9.53 17.08 10.47
CA GLN A 57 -9.26 18.36 11.14
C GLN A 57 -8.10 19.13 10.48
N GLU A 58 -7.00 18.46 10.16
CA GLU A 58 -5.83 19.09 9.54
C GLU A 58 -5.28 18.26 8.36
N PRO A 59 -5.76 18.53 7.12
CA PRO A 59 -5.37 17.78 5.93
C PRO A 59 -3.90 17.92 5.52
N SER A 60 -3.15 18.81 6.18
CA SER A 60 -1.72 19.03 5.97
C SER A 60 -0.84 18.03 6.73
N PHE A 61 -1.39 17.31 7.71
CA PHE A 61 -0.62 16.40 8.54
C PHE A 61 -0.29 15.08 7.83
N GLY A 62 1.01 14.79 7.75
CA GLY A 62 1.51 13.51 7.27
C GLY A 62 1.51 12.43 8.37
N TYR A 63 1.68 11.17 7.95
CA TYR A 63 1.66 10.01 8.86
C TYR A 63 2.67 10.11 10.03
N ARG A 64 3.81 10.80 9.86
CA ARG A 64 4.79 11.01 10.93
C ARG A 64 4.24 11.92 12.03
N THR A 65 3.65 13.06 11.64
CA THR A 65 3.07 14.03 12.58
C THR A 65 1.88 13.41 13.30
N VAL A 66 1.00 12.73 12.57
CA VAL A 66 -0.15 12.02 13.15
C VAL A 66 0.29 10.96 14.15
N ALA A 67 1.33 10.18 13.82
CA ALA A 67 1.86 9.17 14.74
C ALA A 67 2.41 9.78 16.03
N TRP A 68 3.15 10.90 15.92
CA TRP A 68 3.70 11.58 17.10
C TRP A 68 2.61 12.18 17.98
N LEU A 69 1.64 12.89 17.40
CA LEU A 69 0.55 13.53 18.14
C LEU A 69 -0.38 12.52 18.83
N LEU A 70 -0.67 11.40 18.17
CA LEU A 70 -1.52 10.34 18.74
C LEU A 70 -0.74 9.36 19.64
N GLY A 71 0.59 9.50 19.74
CA GLY A 71 1.44 8.56 20.49
C GLY A 71 1.44 7.13 19.90
N PHE A 72 1.10 6.99 18.62
CA PHE A 72 1.02 5.69 17.96
C PHE A 72 2.36 5.30 17.35
N ASN A 73 2.56 3.99 17.18
CA ASN A 73 3.69 3.49 16.42
C ASN A 73 3.63 4.01 14.97
N LYS A 74 4.68 4.70 14.54
CA LYS A 74 4.84 5.24 13.18
C LYS A 74 4.52 4.22 12.09
N ASN A 75 4.99 2.98 12.23
CA ASN A 75 4.81 1.95 11.20
C ASN A 75 3.35 1.52 11.07
N THR A 76 2.60 1.50 12.18
CA THR A 76 1.16 1.22 12.18
C THR A 76 0.42 2.33 11.44
N VAL A 77 0.69 3.59 11.79
CA VAL A 77 0.06 4.75 11.13
C VAL A 77 0.41 4.77 9.64
N GLN A 78 1.67 4.58 9.28
CA GLN A 78 2.12 4.53 7.89
C GLN A 78 1.39 3.43 7.09
N ARG A 79 1.22 2.24 7.68
CA ARG A 79 0.49 1.14 7.05
C ARG A 79 -0.99 1.47 6.87
N VAL A 80 -1.64 2.10 7.86
CA VAL A 80 -3.03 2.55 7.74
C VAL A 80 -3.19 3.56 6.60
N PHE A 81 -2.29 4.53 6.50
CA PHE A 81 -2.28 5.50 5.40
C PHE A 81 -2.19 4.80 4.04
N GLN A 82 -1.27 3.84 3.88
CA GLN A 82 -1.12 3.08 2.64
C GLN A 82 -2.36 2.24 2.30
N LEU A 83 -2.92 1.51 3.28
CA LEU A 83 -4.08 0.65 3.06
C LEU A 83 -5.36 1.42 2.76
N LYS A 84 -5.50 2.63 3.30
CA LYS A 84 -6.67 3.49 3.09
C LYS A 84 -6.50 4.51 1.97
N GLY A 85 -5.30 4.60 1.37
CA GLY A 85 -4.98 5.65 0.39
C GLY A 85 -5.04 7.06 0.98
N TRP A 86 -4.86 7.20 2.29
CA TRP A 86 -4.83 8.49 2.94
C TRP A 86 -3.45 9.11 2.72
N GLN A 87 -3.42 10.24 2.04
CA GLN A 87 -2.20 11.01 1.78
C GLN A 87 -2.50 12.49 2.07
N VAL A 88 -1.45 13.26 2.35
CA VAL A 88 -1.55 14.71 2.57
C VAL A 88 -2.18 15.35 1.32
N ARG A 89 -3.42 15.85 1.47
CA ARG A 89 -4.19 16.44 0.35
C ARG A 89 -3.94 17.93 0.21
N ARG A 90 -3.48 18.59 1.28
CA ARG A 90 -3.17 20.02 1.31
C ARG A 90 -1.70 20.20 1.66
N ARG A 91 -0.96 20.97 0.86
CA ARG A 91 0.40 21.38 1.27
C ARG A 91 0.27 22.50 2.29
N PRO A 92 1.10 22.50 3.35
CA PRO A 92 1.17 23.64 4.26
C PRO A 92 1.62 24.86 3.45
N VAL A 93 0.73 25.85 3.36
CA VAL A 93 1.03 27.15 2.74
C VAL A 93 1.66 27.99 3.84
N GLY A 94 2.99 28.02 3.89
CA GLY A 94 3.74 28.91 4.77
C GLY A 94 4.14 30.20 4.06
N MET A 95 4.44 31.24 4.85
CA MET A 95 5.32 32.32 4.40
C MET A 95 6.69 31.71 4.13
N ARG A 96 6.94 31.34 2.88
CA ARG A 96 8.30 31.14 2.37
C ARG A 96 8.66 32.45 1.67
N PRO A 97 9.10 33.50 2.41
CA PRO A 97 9.61 34.68 1.74
C PRO A 97 10.71 34.18 0.81
N ARG A 98 10.51 34.44 -0.49
CA ARG A 98 11.58 34.22 -1.46
C ARG A 98 12.70 35.13 -0.99
N ILE A 99 13.87 34.57 -0.68
CA ILE A 99 15.01 35.37 -0.26
C ILE A 99 15.21 36.44 -1.34
N GLU A 100 15.16 37.71 -0.95
CA GLU A 100 15.50 38.78 -1.89
C GLU A 100 16.95 38.54 -2.31
N ALA A 101 17.21 38.59 -3.62
CA ALA A 101 18.55 38.36 -4.14
C ALA A 101 19.48 39.42 -3.53
N ILE A 102 20.28 39.02 -2.55
CA ILE A 102 21.29 39.89 -1.96
C ILE A 102 22.30 40.19 -3.07
N PRO A 103 22.51 41.46 -3.46
CA PRO A 103 23.47 41.79 -4.49
C PRO A 103 24.87 41.33 -4.06
N SER A 104 25.65 40.86 -5.03
CA SER A 104 27.03 40.40 -4.82
C SER A 104 27.85 41.49 -4.11
N VAL A 105 28.45 41.15 -2.97
CA VAL A 105 29.36 42.03 -2.22
C VAL A 105 30.73 42.18 -2.90
N ALA A 106 31.01 41.38 -3.94
CA ALA A 106 32.26 41.46 -4.67
C ALA A 106 32.30 42.75 -5.51
N THR A 107 33.27 43.61 -5.21
CA THR A 107 33.69 44.69 -6.11
C THR A 107 34.29 44.04 -7.36
N GLY A 108 33.76 44.37 -8.55
CA GLY A 108 34.29 43.88 -9.81
C GLY A 108 35.79 44.16 -9.94
N SER A 109 36.52 43.24 -10.57
CA SER A 109 37.96 43.41 -10.82
C SER A 109 38.22 44.68 -11.63
N ASN A 110 39.19 45.48 -11.18
CA ASN A 110 39.67 46.69 -11.85
C ASN A 110 40.16 46.44 -13.27
#